data_AF-A0A949EYD5-F1
#
_entry.id   AF-A0A949EYD5-F1
#
_cell.length_a   1.000
_cell.length_b   1.000
_cell.length_c   1.000
_cell.angle_alpha   90.00
_cell.angle_beta   90.00
_cell.angle_gamma   90.00
#
_symmetry.space_group_name_H-M   'P 1'
#
loop_
_entity.id
_entity.type
_entity.pdbx_description
1 polymer ?
#
loop_
_entity_poly.entity_id
_entity_poly.type
_entity_poly.pdbx_seq_one_letter_code
_entity_poly.pdbx_strand_id
1 'polypeptide(L)'
;VSLLYNEKLIEAVAVHQKTVFDAGAIFAKTEGIIPAPETNHAIRVAIDEALECKKTGEKKVIVFNFSGHGHFDLSAYEAYMDGKLLNYEYPDEKIKESLKKLPKF
;
A
#
# COMPACT_ATOMS: atom_id res chain seq x y z
N VAL A 1 -12.30 9.81 -8.31
CA VAL A 1 -11.88 8.38 -8.20
C VAL A 1 -13.06 7.46 -7.96
N SER A 2 -13.92 7.72 -6.97
CA SER A 2 -15.05 6.83 -6.63
C SER A 2 -16.01 6.52 -7.78
N LEU A 3 -16.31 7.51 -8.66
CA LEU A 3 -17.12 7.27 -9.85
C LEU A 3 -16.46 6.26 -10.80
N LEU A 4 -15.16 6.39 -11.09
CA LEU A 4 -14.44 5.48 -11.99
C LEU A 4 -14.43 4.05 -11.46
N TYR A 5 -14.33 3.88 -10.13
CA TYR A 5 -14.44 2.56 -9.50
C TYR A 5 -15.86 1.99 -9.62
N ASN A 6 -16.89 2.79 -9.34
CA ASN A 6 -18.30 2.36 -9.49
C ASN A 6 -18.65 2.00 -10.94
N GLU A 7 -18.09 2.72 -11.90
CA GLU A 7 -18.20 2.45 -13.34
C GLU A 7 -17.25 1.35 -13.83
N LYS A 8 -16.50 0.70 -12.93
CA LYS A 8 -15.58 -0.43 -13.21
C LYS A 8 -14.48 -0.11 -14.24
N LEU A 9 -14.06 1.16 -14.30
CA LEU A 9 -12.95 1.60 -15.15
C LEU A 9 -11.59 1.47 -14.46
N ILE A 10 -11.58 1.33 -13.13
CA ILE A 10 -10.40 1.09 -12.31
C ILE A 10 -10.70 0.03 -11.25
N GLU A 11 -9.64 -0.65 -10.81
CA GLU A 11 -9.68 -1.58 -9.69
C GLU A 11 -9.18 -0.90 -8.40
N ALA A 12 -9.59 -1.41 -7.25
CA ALA A 12 -9.14 -0.96 -5.95
C ALA A 12 -8.59 -2.15 -5.17
N VAL A 13 -7.43 -1.94 -4.53
CA VAL A 13 -6.76 -2.95 -3.71
C VAL A 13 -6.37 -2.33 -2.38
N ALA A 14 -6.50 -3.12 -1.31
CA ALA A 14 -5.99 -2.78 0.01
C ALA A 14 -4.79 -3.68 0.31
N VAL A 15 -3.72 -3.08 0.82
CA VAL A 15 -2.48 -3.78 1.18
C VAL A 15 -2.13 -3.45 2.63
N HIS A 16 -1.60 -4.43 3.34
CA HIS A 16 -1.30 -4.27 4.76
C HIS A 16 -0.04 -3.43 4.98
N GLN A 17 -0.03 -2.64 6.06
CA GLN A 17 1.03 -1.69 6.37
C GLN A 17 2.43 -2.33 6.37
N LYS A 18 2.60 -3.49 7.01
CA LYS A 18 3.91 -4.17 7.04
C LYS A 18 4.39 -4.54 5.63
N THR A 19 3.48 -5.04 4.78
CA THR A 19 3.81 -5.49 3.42
C THR A 19 4.20 -4.37 2.48
N VAL A 20 3.71 -3.15 2.72
CA VAL A 20 4.15 -1.97 1.95
C VAL A 20 5.54 -1.51 2.41
N PHE A 21 5.86 -1.55 3.70
CA PHE A 21 7.23 -1.26 4.16
C PHE A 21 8.25 -2.31 3.68
N ASP A 22 7.86 -3.59 3.60
CA ASP A 22 8.68 -4.62 2.95
C ASP A 22 9.01 -4.23 1.50
N ALA A 23 8.00 -3.78 0.74
CA ALA A 23 8.16 -3.34 -0.65
C ALA A 23 9.04 -2.08 -0.79
N GLY A 24 8.83 -1.09 0.07
CA GLY A 24 9.66 0.11 0.12
C GLY A 24 11.12 -0.19 0.44
N ALA A 25 11.37 -1.12 1.38
CA ALA A 25 12.72 -1.56 1.72
C ALA A 25 13.40 -2.31 0.57
N ILE A 26 12.65 -3.11 -0.20
CA ILE A 26 13.16 -3.73 -1.43
C ILE A 26 13.55 -2.64 -2.44
N PHE A 27 12.64 -1.72 -2.74
CA PHE A 27 12.86 -0.65 -3.72
C PHE A 27 14.06 0.23 -3.35
N ALA A 28 14.19 0.62 -2.10
CA ALA A 28 15.33 1.41 -1.64
C ALA A 28 16.67 0.67 -1.80
N LYS A 29 16.68 -0.66 -1.59
CA LYS A 29 17.88 -1.49 -1.77
C LYS A 29 18.23 -1.73 -3.24
N THR A 30 17.25 -1.78 -4.13
CA THR A 30 17.47 -2.07 -5.56
C THR A 30 17.66 -0.82 -6.40
N GLU A 31 16.93 0.25 -6.12
CA GLU A 31 16.91 1.50 -6.91
C GLU A 31 17.65 2.67 -6.24
N GLY A 32 18.01 2.55 -4.96
CA GLY A 32 18.79 3.56 -4.23
C GLY A 32 18.01 4.81 -3.79
N ILE A 33 16.68 4.81 -3.93
CA ILE A 33 15.80 5.90 -3.50
C ILE A 33 14.90 5.41 -2.36
N ILE A 34 14.79 6.17 -1.28
CA ILE A 34 13.86 5.86 -0.19
C ILE A 34 12.47 6.41 -0.55
N PRO A 35 11.46 5.58 -0.86
CA PRO A 35 10.09 6.04 -1.12
C PRO A 35 9.33 6.46 0.14
N ALA A 36 8.35 7.36 -0.01
CA ALA A 36 7.41 7.67 1.07
C ALA A 36 6.53 6.45 1.41
N PRO A 37 6.04 6.31 2.66
CA PRO A 37 5.11 5.23 3.05
C PRO A 37 3.85 5.15 2.18
N GLU A 38 3.33 6.26 1.68
CA GLU A 38 2.22 6.31 0.73
C GLU A 38 2.62 5.72 -0.62
N THR A 39 3.81 6.08 -1.13
CA THR A 39 4.35 5.54 -2.38
C THR A 39 4.59 4.03 -2.31
N ASN A 40 4.93 3.51 -1.13
CA ASN A 40 5.11 2.08 -0.91
C ASN A 40 3.88 1.23 -1.27
N HIS A 41 2.67 1.80 -1.19
CA HIS A 41 1.45 1.10 -1.61
C HIS A 41 1.46 0.80 -3.11
N ALA A 42 1.87 1.78 -3.92
CA ALA A 42 1.98 1.61 -5.37
C ALA A 42 3.14 0.65 -5.73
N ILE A 43 4.27 0.76 -5.03
CA ILE A 43 5.42 -0.14 -5.23
C ILE A 43 5.03 -1.60 -4.90
N ARG A 44 4.31 -1.82 -3.80
CA ARG A 44 3.82 -3.16 -3.42
C ARG A 44 3.02 -3.79 -4.55
N VAL A 45 2.04 -3.07 -5.08
CA VAL A 45 1.17 -3.56 -6.17
C VAL A 45 1.97 -3.76 -7.46
N ALA A 46 2.91 -2.86 -7.78
CA ALA A 46 3.78 -3.02 -8.95
C ALA A 46 4.66 -4.28 -8.86
N ILE A 47 5.18 -4.61 -7.66
CA ILE A 47 5.92 -5.84 -7.42
C ILE A 47 5.00 -7.06 -7.57
N ASP A 48 3.76 -7.00 -7.07
CA ASP A 48 2.78 -8.07 -7.22
C ASP A 48 2.47 -8.39 -8.68
N GLU A 49 2.21 -7.36 -9.48
CA GLU A 49 2.00 -7.49 -10.93
C GLU A 49 3.22 -8.07 -11.65
N ALA A 50 4.43 -7.64 -11.26
CA ALA A 50 5.68 -8.18 -11.82
C ALA A 50 5.89 -9.66 -11.46
N LEU A 51 5.55 -10.06 -10.23
CA LEU A 51 5.61 -11.45 -9.80
C LEU A 51 4.57 -12.30 -10.53
N GLU A 52 3.38 -11.75 -10.82
CA GLU A 52 2.37 -12.46 -11.60
C GLU A 52 2.82 -12.65 -13.06
N CYS A 53 3.36 -11.61 -13.69
CA CYS A 53 4.00 -11.71 -15.00
C CYS A 53 5.10 -12.79 -15.05
N LYS A 54 5.88 -12.92 -13.98
CA LYS A 54 6.89 -13.98 -13.86
C LYS A 54 6.27 -15.39 -13.81
N LYS A 55 5.12 -15.56 -13.15
CA LYS A 55 4.42 -16.86 -13.07
C LYS A 55 3.76 -17.23 -14.40
N THR A 56 3.14 -16.26 -15.07
CA THR A 56 2.42 -16.49 -16.33
C THR A 56 3.34 -16.50 -17.55
N GLY A 57 4.55 -15.94 -17.42
CA GLY A 57 5.48 -15.75 -18.52
C GLY A 57 5.14 -14.56 -19.43
N GLU A 58 4.15 -13.75 -19.06
CA GLU A 58 3.74 -12.58 -19.83
C GLU A 58 4.72 -11.42 -19.65
N LYS A 59 5.11 -10.78 -20.77
CA LYS A 59 5.93 -9.57 -20.73
C LYS A 59 5.02 -8.34 -20.76
N LYS A 60 4.95 -7.61 -19.64
CA LYS A 60 4.21 -6.35 -19.50
C LYS A 60 5.13 -5.19 -19.13
N VAL A 61 4.71 -3.97 -19.47
CA VAL A 61 5.29 -2.73 -18.94
C VAL A 61 4.38 -2.26 -17.83
N ILE A 62 4.92 -2.17 -16.61
CA ILE A 62 4.18 -1.72 -15.42
C ILE A 62 4.63 -0.30 -15.12
N VAL A 63 3.69 0.64 -15.16
CA VAL A 63 3.93 2.04 -14.78
C VAL A 63 3.16 2.30 -13.50
N PHE A 64 3.84 2.88 -12.51
CA PHE A 64 3.21 3.31 -11.27
C PHE A 64 3.64 4.74 -10.95
N ASN A 65 2.81 5.45 -10.18
CA ASN A 65 3.12 6.81 -9.76
C ASN A 65 4.02 6.80 -8.51
N PHE A 66 5.24 7.30 -8.64
CA PHE A 66 6.12 7.54 -7.50
C PHE A 66 5.77 8.88 -6.85
N SER A 67 4.85 8.85 -5.87
CA SER A 67 4.23 10.07 -5.35
C SER A 67 5.12 10.94 -4.45
N GLY A 68 6.18 10.38 -3.85
CA GLY A 68 7.08 11.15 -2.98
C GLY A 68 8.23 10.34 -2.39
N HIS A 69 9.23 11.05 -1.86
CA HIS A 69 10.38 10.45 -1.17
C HIS A 69 10.13 10.32 0.35
N GLY A 70 10.80 9.37 0.99
CA GLY A 70 10.68 9.08 2.42
C GLY A 70 11.69 9.76 3.34
N HIS A 71 12.40 10.81 2.90
CA HIS A 71 13.44 11.48 3.70
C HIS A 71 12.96 12.01 5.06
N PHE A 72 11.68 12.34 5.18
CA PHE A 72 11.07 12.81 6.43
C PHE A 72 10.28 11.70 7.16
N ASP A 73 10.23 10.50 6.59
CA ASP A 73 9.51 9.34 7.11
C ASP A 73 10.45 8.28 7.71
N LEU A 74 11.71 8.66 7.97
CA LEU A 74 12.74 7.74 8.46
C LEU A 74 12.38 7.09 9.80
N SER A 75 11.63 7.78 10.65
CA SER A 75 11.12 7.21 11.92
C SER A 75 10.15 6.04 11.68
N ALA A 76 9.36 6.09 10.61
CA ALA A 76 8.46 4.99 10.25
C ALA A 76 9.25 3.80 9.69
N TYR A 77 10.30 4.05 8.91
CA TYR A 77 11.23 3.01 8.46
C TYR A 77 12.01 2.38 9.63
N GLU A 78 12.47 3.18 10.59
CA GLU A 78 13.10 2.70 11.83
C GLU A 78 12.15 1.79 12.60
N ALA A 79 10.90 2.22 12.82
CA ALA A 79 9.89 1.40 13.51
C ALA A 79 9.61 0.07 12.78
N TYR A 80 9.63 0.07 11.44
CA TYR A 80 9.54 -1.16 10.64
C TYR A 80 10.77 -2.05 10.83
N MET A 81 11.99 -1.50 10.74
CA MET A 81 13.23 -2.26 10.92
C MET A 81 13.36 -2.86 12.33
N ASP A 82 12.87 -2.14 13.33
CA ASP A 82 12.79 -2.59 14.73
C ASP A 82 11.68 -3.61 14.99
N GLY A 83 10.86 -3.95 13.98
CA GLY A 83 9.73 -4.86 14.12
C GLY A 83 8.57 -4.32 14.96
N LYS A 84 8.53 -3.01 15.23
CA LYS A 84 7.48 -2.33 16.02
C LYS A 84 6.22 -2.03 15.19
N LEU A 85 6.32 -2.12 13.86
CA LEU A 85 5.20 -1.86 12.96
C LEU A 85 4.24 -3.07 12.93
N LEU A 86 3.00 -2.86 13.38
CA LEU A 86 1.97 -3.89 13.43
C LEU A 86 0.90 -3.63 12.37
N ASN A 87 0.44 -4.69 11.72
CA ASN A 87 -0.81 -4.64 10.98
C ASN A 87 -1.94 -4.52 11.99
N TYR A 88 -2.56 -3.35 12.06
CA TYR A 88 -3.71 -3.14 12.91
C TYR A 88 -4.97 -3.19 12.04
N GLU A 89 -5.77 -4.23 12.24
CA GLU A 89 -7.14 -4.27 11.72
C GLU A 89 -8.08 -3.65 12.74
N TYR A 90 -8.88 -2.68 12.29
CA TYR A 90 -9.81 -2.00 13.17
C TYR A 90 -10.98 -2.96 13.52
N PRO A 91 -11.27 -3.24 14.80
CA PRO A 91 -12.27 -4.23 15.19
C PRO A 91 -13.68 -3.90 14.67
N ASP A 92 -14.36 -4.90 14.11
CA ASP A 92 -15.72 -4.80 13.58
C ASP A 92 -16.73 -4.28 14.61
N GLU A 93 -16.56 -4.64 15.88
CA GLU A 93 -17.43 -4.18 16.95
C GLU A 93 -17.38 -2.66 17.10
N LYS A 94 -16.19 -2.07 17.01
CA LYS A 94 -15.99 -0.61 17.10
C LYS A 94 -16.54 0.12 15.88
N ILE A 95 -16.52 -0.53 14.71
CA ILE A 95 -17.16 -0.02 13.48
C ILE A 95 -18.67 0.03 13.70
N LYS A 96 -19.27 -1.10 14.10
CA LYS A 96 -20.72 -1.21 14.37
C LYS A 96 -21.18 -0.22 15.44
N GLU A 97 -20.40 -0.05 16.51
CA GLU A 97 -20.71 0.94 17.55
C GLU A 97 -20.72 2.37 17.00
N SER A 98 -19.75 2.73 16.17
CA SER A 98 -19.68 4.05 15.54
C SER A 98 -20.83 4.28 14.57
N LEU A 99 -21.20 3.28 13.77
CA LEU A 99 -22.33 3.36 12.83
C LEU A 99 -23.67 3.58 13.53
N LYS A 100 -23.87 3.04 14.74
CA LYS A 100 -25.08 3.28 15.54
C LYS A 100 -25.26 4.76 15.94
N LYS A 101 -24.18 5.55 15.96
CA LYS A 101 -24.18 6.98 16.32
C LYS A 101 -24.53 7.89 15.14
N LEU A 102 -24.64 7.34 13.92
CA LEU A 102 -25.03 8.13 12.74
C LEU A 102 -26.51 8.54 12.82
N PRO A 103 -26.86 9.76 12.38
CA PRO A 103 -28.24 10.18 12.29
C PRO A 103 -29.03 9.25 11.36
N LYS A 104 -30.21 8.85 11.80
CA LYS A 104 -31.17 8.11 10.96
C LYS A 104 -31.97 9.13 10.16
N PHE A 105 -31.77 9.14 8.85
CA PHE A 105 -32.62 9.86 7.90
C PHE A 105 -33.85 9.04 7.55
#